data_AF-A0A1Q6III0-F1
#
_entry.id   AF-A0A1Q6III0-F1
#
_cell.length_a   1.000
_cell.length_b   1.000
_cell.length_c   1.000
_cell.angle_alpha   90.00
_cell.angle_beta   90.00
_cell.angle_gamma   90.00
#
_symmetry.space_group_name_H-M   'P 1'
#
loop_
_entity.id
_entity.type
_entity.pdbx_description
1 polymer ?
#
loop_
_entity_poly.entity_id
_entity_poly.type
_entity_poly.pdbx_seq_one_letter_code
_entity_poly.pdbx_strand_id
1 'polypeptide(L)'
;MAEKYFNRFHSFCRSLSNLQKSKLADPKADFVLEGTIQNYNLTFDLSWKVMKDILVKQLGITDFAIGSPRAVLQAAFTNGLIRDDVWMKMLKTRNLLAHDYDGTIAERKFDIIISGYYNAFTEFKNTVTKYYDGSQPSIDDF
;
A
#
# COMPACT_ATOMS: atom_id res chain seq x y z
N MET A 1 9.01 20.25 2.60
CA MET A 1 8.30 19.45 1.56
C MET A 1 8.83 18.01 1.45
N ALA A 2 10.14 17.77 1.63
CA ALA A 2 10.74 16.43 1.74
C ALA A 2 10.28 15.66 2.99
N GLU A 3 10.21 16.32 4.14
CA GLU A 3 9.82 15.71 5.43
C GLU A 3 8.44 15.00 5.38
N LYS A 4 7.45 15.59 4.71
CA LYS A 4 6.11 15.01 4.53
C LYS A 4 6.11 13.70 3.74
N TYR A 5 7.07 13.52 2.81
CA TYR A 5 7.23 12.31 2.00
C TYR A 5 7.84 11.17 2.81
N PHE A 6 8.93 11.44 3.53
CA PHE A 6 9.55 10.46 4.43
C PHE A 6 8.58 10.02 5.53
N ASN A 7 7.88 10.98 6.16
CA ASN A 7 6.88 10.68 7.18
C ASN A 7 5.75 9.78 6.67
N ARG A 8 5.39 9.89 5.39
CA ARG A 8 4.36 9.04 4.79
C ARG A 8 4.84 7.60 4.59
N PHE A 9 6.07 7.40 4.14
CA PHE A 9 6.65 6.06 4.05
C PHE A 9 6.81 5.40 5.42
N HIS A 10 7.27 6.15 6.43
CA HIS A 10 7.30 5.64 7.81
C HIS A 10 5.91 5.28 8.32
N SER A 11 4.89 6.10 8.01
CA SER A 11 3.50 5.80 8.35
C SER A 11 3.00 4.52 7.66
N PHE A 12 3.33 4.33 6.38
CA PHE A 12 3.04 3.09 5.65
C PHE A 12 3.70 1.88 6.33
N CYS A 13 4.99 1.95 6.65
CA CYS A 13 5.71 0.88 7.34
C CYS A 13 5.10 0.53 8.70
N ARG A 14 4.68 1.54 9.47
CA ARG A 14 3.99 1.34 10.76
C ARG A 14 2.63 0.68 10.58
N SER A 15 1.85 1.14 9.60
CA SER A 15 0.54 0.55 9.26
C SER A 15 0.67 -0.91 8.83
N LEU A 16 1.67 -1.22 8.00
CA LEU A 16 1.97 -2.60 7.56
C LEU A 16 2.37 -3.50 8.73
N SER A 17 3.19 -2.99 9.66
CA SER A 17 3.55 -3.70 10.88
C SER A 17 2.32 -3.99 11.77
N ASN A 18 1.35 -3.07 11.85
CA ASN A 18 0.09 -3.33 12.53
C ASN A 18 -0.76 -4.40 11.81
N LEU A 19 -0.87 -4.33 10.48
CA LEU A 19 -1.58 -5.35 9.70
C LEU A 19 -0.96 -6.75 9.85
N GLN A 20 0.37 -6.83 10.04
CA GLN A 20 1.06 -8.11 10.28
C GLN A 20 0.53 -8.84 11.52
N LYS A 21 0.11 -8.10 12.57
CA LYS A 21 -0.42 -8.68 13.80
C LYS A 21 -1.68 -9.51 13.54
N SER A 22 -2.47 -9.11 12.54
CA SER A 22 -3.68 -9.83 12.13
C SER A 22 -3.42 -11.22 11.57
N LYS A 23 -2.18 -11.53 11.13
CA LYS A 23 -1.84 -12.87 10.59
C LYS A 23 -1.91 -13.98 11.64
N LEU A 24 -1.76 -13.63 12.92
CA LEU A 24 -1.76 -14.57 14.04
C LEU A 24 -2.98 -14.37 14.95
N ALA A 25 -3.88 -13.45 14.59
CA ALA A 25 -5.05 -13.13 15.40
C ALA A 25 -6.23 -14.02 15.03
N ASP A 26 -7.08 -14.34 16.02
CA ASP A 26 -8.35 -15.02 15.78
C ASP A 26 -9.37 -14.02 15.22
N PRO A 27 -9.86 -14.16 13.97
CA PRO A 27 -10.86 -13.25 13.41
C PRO A 27 -12.19 -13.21 14.18
N LYS A 28 -12.48 -14.23 14.99
CA LYS A 28 -13.69 -14.28 15.83
C LYS A 28 -13.55 -13.53 17.15
N ALA A 29 -12.32 -13.17 17.53
CA ALA A 29 -12.11 -12.37 18.73
C ALA A 29 -12.58 -10.93 18.49
N ASP A 30 -13.11 -10.31 19.54
CA ASP A 30 -13.68 -8.97 19.48
C ASP A 30 -12.71 -7.98 18.84
N PHE A 31 -13.23 -7.15 17.93
CA PHE A 31 -12.52 -6.08 17.21
C PHE A 31 -11.40 -6.54 16.25
N VAL A 32 -11.03 -7.84 16.19
CA VAL A 32 -9.94 -8.30 15.32
C VAL A 32 -10.28 -8.12 13.86
N LEU A 33 -11.49 -8.51 13.45
CA LEU A 33 -11.96 -8.38 12.08
C LEU A 33 -11.94 -6.90 11.64
N GLU A 34 -12.65 -6.05 12.39
CA GLU A 34 -12.78 -4.61 12.13
C GLU A 34 -11.41 -3.91 12.11
N GLY A 35 -10.57 -4.19 13.11
CA GLY A 35 -9.22 -3.66 13.19
C GLY A 35 -8.33 -4.10 12.03
N THR A 36 -8.48 -5.34 11.57
CA THR A 36 -7.74 -5.86 10.39
C THR A 36 -8.15 -5.14 9.12
N ILE A 37 -9.46 -4.94 8.91
CA ILE A 37 -9.98 -4.20 7.76
C ILE A 37 -9.53 -2.75 7.79
N GLN A 38 -9.59 -2.10 8.95
CA GLN A 38 -9.12 -0.72 9.10
C GLN A 38 -7.63 -0.59 8.82
N ASN A 39 -6.81 -1.50 9.35
CA ASN A 39 -5.38 -1.55 9.08
C ASN A 39 -5.09 -1.81 7.59
N TYR A 40 -5.85 -2.69 6.94
CA TYR A 40 -5.75 -2.94 5.51
C TYR A 40 -6.04 -1.67 4.69
N ASN A 41 -7.19 -1.03 4.94
CA ASN A 41 -7.61 0.18 4.22
C ASN A 41 -6.60 1.32 4.39
N LEU A 42 -6.10 1.53 5.62
CA LEU A 42 -5.05 2.52 5.89
C LEU A 42 -3.75 2.18 5.18
N THR A 43 -3.31 0.93 5.24
CA THR A 43 -2.06 0.47 4.60
C THR A 43 -2.13 0.65 3.09
N PHE A 44 -3.26 0.29 2.48
CA PHE A 44 -3.51 0.52 1.04
C PHE A 44 -3.49 2.01 0.69
N ASP A 45 -4.18 2.84 1.47
CA ASP A 45 -4.26 4.28 1.21
C ASP A 45 -2.92 4.98 1.34
N LEU A 46 -2.06 4.51 2.23
CA LEU A 46 -0.71 5.01 2.37
C LEU A 46 0.19 4.51 1.23
N SER A 47 0.11 3.22 0.86
CA SER A 47 1.00 2.64 -0.16
C SER A 47 0.81 3.29 -1.52
N TRP A 48 -0.42 3.52 -1.99
CA TRP A 48 -0.61 4.19 -3.28
C TRP A 48 -0.15 5.65 -3.24
N LYS A 49 -0.26 6.33 -2.09
CA LYS A 49 0.28 7.70 -1.95
C LYS A 49 1.81 7.70 -1.95
N VAL A 50 2.46 6.68 -1.37
CA VAL A 50 3.91 6.46 -1.46
C VAL A 50 4.32 6.23 -2.91
N MET A 51 3.64 5.33 -3.63
CA MET A 51 3.88 5.11 -5.07
C MET A 51 3.79 6.41 -5.86
N LYS A 52 2.73 7.20 -5.63
CA LYS A 52 2.55 8.51 -6.25
C LYS A 52 3.72 9.45 -5.98
N ASP A 53 4.18 9.52 -4.73
CA ASP A 53 5.31 10.40 -4.43
C ASP A 53 6.60 9.95 -5.13
N ILE A 54 6.86 8.66 -5.21
CA ILE A 54 8.05 8.14 -5.91
C ILE A 54 7.96 8.48 -7.40
N LEU A 55 6.82 8.17 -8.04
CA LEU A 55 6.60 8.47 -9.45
C LEU A 55 6.81 9.96 -9.75
N VAL A 56 6.20 10.85 -8.97
CA VAL A 56 6.25 12.30 -9.24
C VAL A 56 7.56 12.94 -8.82
N LYS A 57 8.10 12.60 -7.64
CA LYS A 57 9.22 13.32 -7.02
C LYS A 57 10.58 12.70 -7.26
N GLN A 58 10.65 11.38 -7.42
CA GLN A 58 11.92 10.67 -7.64
C GLN A 58 12.11 10.35 -9.13
N LEU A 59 11.05 9.98 -9.83
CA LEU A 59 11.11 9.58 -11.25
C LEU A 59 10.67 10.68 -12.22
N GLY A 60 10.11 11.79 -11.73
CA GLY A 60 9.65 12.91 -12.57
C GLY A 60 8.44 12.60 -13.46
N ILE A 61 7.73 11.50 -13.19
CA ILE A 61 6.61 11.03 -14.00
C ILE A 61 5.35 11.77 -13.56
N THR A 62 4.82 12.60 -14.44
CA THR A 62 3.63 13.42 -14.18
C THR A 62 2.54 13.28 -15.24
N ASP A 63 2.81 12.56 -16.33
CA ASP A 63 1.87 12.34 -17.44
C ASP A 63 0.88 11.19 -17.15
N PHE A 64 0.15 11.31 -16.04
CA PHE A 64 -0.97 10.44 -15.69
C PHE A 64 -1.92 11.15 -14.73
N ALA A 65 -3.10 10.58 -14.48
CA ALA A 65 -4.06 11.14 -13.54
C ALA A 65 -3.61 10.97 -12.07
N ILE A 66 -2.68 11.82 -11.60
CA ILE A 66 -2.02 11.80 -10.28
C ILE A 66 -3.01 11.70 -9.09
N GLY A 67 -4.23 12.18 -9.25
CA GLY A 67 -5.28 12.15 -8.23
C GLY A 67 -6.00 10.80 -8.05
N SER A 68 -5.85 9.86 -8.99
CA SER A 68 -6.58 8.60 -9.00
C SER A 68 -5.70 7.44 -8.50
N PRO A 69 -6.11 6.69 -7.45
CA PRO A 69 -5.39 5.50 -7.00
C PRO A 69 -5.19 4.50 -8.14
N ARG A 70 -6.19 4.32 -9.01
CA ARG A 70 -6.11 3.43 -10.17
C ARG A 70 -5.00 3.85 -11.13
N ALA A 71 -4.93 5.14 -11.48
CA ALA A 71 -3.93 5.63 -12.42
C ALA A 71 -2.52 5.55 -11.82
N VAL A 72 -2.39 5.84 -10.51
CA VAL A 72 -1.12 5.67 -9.79
C VAL A 72 -0.67 4.21 -9.81
N LEU A 73 -1.56 3.25 -9.56
CA LEU A 73 -1.21 1.82 -9.60
C LEU A 73 -0.77 1.39 -11.01
N GLN A 74 -1.45 1.87 -12.05
CA GLN A 74 -1.05 1.59 -13.43
C GLN A 74 0.34 2.15 -13.75
N ALA A 75 0.61 3.41 -13.40
CA ALA A 75 1.92 4.02 -13.57
C ALA A 75 3.00 3.31 -12.73
N ALA A 76 2.68 2.90 -11.50
CA ALA A 76 3.58 2.17 -10.61
C ALA A 76 3.96 0.80 -11.20
N PHE A 77 3.01 0.11 -11.84
CA PHE A 77 3.25 -1.15 -12.53
C PHE A 77 4.15 -0.95 -13.75
N THR A 78 3.84 0.02 -14.62
CA THR A 78 4.65 0.33 -15.81
C THR A 78 6.10 0.68 -15.46
N ASN A 79 6.31 1.33 -14.31
CA ASN A 79 7.64 1.76 -13.85
C ASN A 79 8.29 0.79 -12.86
N GLY A 80 7.76 -0.43 -12.72
CA GLY A 80 8.39 -1.50 -11.94
C GLY A 80 8.40 -1.29 -10.43
N LEU A 81 7.56 -0.40 -9.89
CA LEU A 81 7.38 -0.26 -8.43
C LEU A 81 6.54 -1.41 -7.85
N ILE A 82 5.66 -1.98 -8.66
CA ILE A 82 4.84 -3.16 -8.34
C ILE A 82 4.82 -4.11 -9.54
N ARG A 83 4.62 -5.41 -9.32
CA ARG A 83 4.79 -6.45 -10.36
C ARG A 83 3.55 -7.25 -10.69
N ASP A 84 2.52 -7.20 -9.87
CA ASP A 84 1.38 -8.11 -9.96
C ASP A 84 0.04 -7.37 -10.03
N ASP A 85 -0.93 -7.98 -10.71
CA ASP A 85 -2.29 -7.50 -10.88
C ASP A 85 -3.07 -7.45 -9.55
N VAL A 86 -2.52 -8.09 -8.51
CA VAL A 86 -3.08 -8.15 -7.15
C VAL A 86 -3.44 -6.77 -6.62
N TRP A 87 -2.67 -5.73 -6.96
CA TRP A 87 -2.95 -4.35 -6.53
C TRP A 87 -4.27 -3.80 -7.07
N MET A 88 -4.68 -4.21 -8.27
CA MET A 88 -5.99 -3.85 -8.81
C MET A 88 -7.12 -4.60 -8.11
N LYS A 89 -6.89 -5.84 -7.69
CA LYS A 89 -7.82 -6.62 -6.84
C LYS A 89 -7.93 -6.02 -5.44
N MET A 90 -6.83 -5.52 -4.90
CA MET A 90 -6.77 -4.78 -3.64
C MET A 90 -7.58 -3.49 -3.74
N LEU A 91 -7.39 -2.68 -4.79
CA LEU A 91 -8.19 -1.46 -4.99
C LEU A 91 -9.70 -1.75 -5.00
N LYS A 92 -10.12 -2.81 -5.71
CA LYS A 92 -11.52 -3.24 -5.72
C LYS A 92 -12.00 -3.64 -4.32
N THR A 93 -11.18 -4.39 -3.59
CA THR A 93 -11.51 -4.85 -2.23
C THR A 93 -11.65 -3.67 -1.27
N ARG A 94 -10.70 -2.72 -1.27
CA ARG A 94 -10.77 -1.49 -0.47
C ARG A 94 -12.02 -0.68 -0.79
N ASN A 95 -12.39 -0.55 -2.06
CA ASN A 95 -13.59 0.18 -2.45
C ASN A 95 -14.87 -0.53 -1.97
N LEU A 96 -14.92 -1.85 -2.02
CA LEU A 96 -16.05 -2.62 -1.48
C LEU A 96 -16.15 -2.48 0.04
N LEU A 97 -15.04 -2.57 0.75
CA LEU A 97 -14.99 -2.46 2.22
C LEU A 97 -15.39 -1.07 2.72
N ALA A 98 -15.27 -0.02 1.91
CA ALA A 98 -15.76 1.32 2.27
C ALA A 98 -17.29 1.39 2.41
N HIS A 99 -18.00 0.38 1.89
CA HIS A 99 -19.46 0.28 1.92
C HIS A 99 -19.95 -0.95 2.72
N ASP A 100 -19.04 -1.62 3.43
CA ASP A 100 -19.32 -2.85 4.18
C ASP A 100 -19.85 -2.55 5.59
N TYR A 101 -21.05 -1.98 5.67
CA TYR A 101 -21.65 -1.57 6.94
C TYR A 101 -22.11 -2.76 7.81
N ASP A 102 -22.32 -3.93 7.22
CA ASP A 102 -22.77 -5.15 7.89
C ASP A 102 -21.64 -6.16 8.17
N GLY A 103 -20.41 -5.86 7.77
CA GLY A 103 -19.22 -6.69 7.99
C GLY A 103 -19.14 -7.96 7.14
N THR A 104 -20.09 -8.21 6.23
CA THR A 104 -20.15 -9.45 5.45
C THR A 104 -19.05 -9.54 4.40
N ILE A 105 -18.52 -8.41 3.92
CA ILE A 105 -17.39 -8.38 2.99
C ILE A 105 -16.09 -8.58 3.77
N ALA A 106 -15.97 -7.97 4.96
CA ALA A 106 -14.84 -8.10 5.85
C ALA A 106 -14.54 -9.56 6.16
N GLU A 107 -15.54 -10.33 6.61
CA GLU A 107 -15.38 -11.75 6.92
C GLU A 107 -14.84 -12.53 5.72
N ARG A 108 -15.44 -12.34 4.54
CA ARG A 108 -15.04 -13.03 3.30
C ARG A 108 -13.67 -12.61 2.77
N LYS A 109 -13.17 -11.44 3.16
CA LYS A 109 -11.90 -10.88 2.67
C LYS A 109 -10.77 -11.01 3.67
N PHE A 110 -11.04 -11.38 4.92
CA PHE A 110 -10.03 -11.49 5.97
C PHE A 110 -8.83 -12.34 5.50
N ASP A 111 -9.07 -13.58 5.06
CA ASP A 111 -8.01 -14.51 4.67
C ASP A 111 -7.14 -13.98 3.54
N ILE A 112 -7.74 -13.44 2.46
CA ILE A 112 -6.98 -12.90 1.33
C ILE A 112 -6.21 -11.63 1.71
N ILE A 113 -6.70 -10.85 2.68
CA ILE A 113 -6.02 -9.67 3.20
C ILE A 113 -4.74 -10.08 3.94
N ILE A 114 -4.82 -11.04 4.86
CA ILE A 114 -3.67 -11.44 5.70
C ILE A 114 -2.66 -12.34 4.99
N SER A 115 -3.08 -13.02 3.92
CA SER A 115 -2.21 -13.88 3.10
C SER A 115 -1.71 -13.15 1.86
N GLY A 116 -2.54 -13.01 0.83
CA GLY A 116 -2.16 -12.48 -0.47
C GLY A 116 -1.79 -11.00 -0.44
N TYR A 117 -2.66 -10.15 0.10
CA TYR A 117 -2.46 -8.70 0.04
C TYR A 117 -1.32 -8.23 0.96
N TYR A 118 -1.15 -8.87 2.11
CA TYR A 118 -0.03 -8.60 3.00
C TYR A 118 1.34 -8.83 2.31
N ASN A 119 1.46 -9.91 1.54
CA ASN A 119 2.69 -10.21 0.81
C ASN A 119 3.00 -9.13 -0.23
N ALA A 120 1.99 -8.68 -0.98
CA ALA A 120 2.13 -7.60 -1.94
C ALA A 120 2.63 -6.29 -1.30
N PHE A 121 2.12 -5.93 -0.11
CA PHE A 121 2.63 -4.77 0.63
C PHE A 121 4.09 -4.94 1.07
N THR A 122 4.47 -6.13 1.50
CA THR A 122 5.85 -6.43 1.93
C THR A 122 6.82 -6.36 0.75
N GLU A 123 6.46 -6.92 -0.40
CA GLU A 123 7.25 -6.83 -1.64
C GLU A 123 7.41 -5.38 -2.11
N PHE A 124 6.32 -4.60 -2.07
CA PHE A 124 6.36 -3.18 -2.40
C PHE A 124 7.29 -2.42 -1.44
N LYS A 125 7.16 -2.62 -0.13
CA LYS A 125 8.05 -2.02 0.87
C LYS A 125 9.51 -2.27 0.50
N ASN A 126 9.88 -3.53 0.31
CA ASN A 126 11.25 -3.91 -0.02
C ASN A 126 11.75 -3.27 -1.32
N THR A 127 10.89 -3.19 -2.33
CA THR A 127 11.20 -2.58 -3.63
C THR A 127 11.49 -1.08 -3.51
N VAL A 128 10.75 -0.38 -2.66
CA VAL A 128 10.82 1.10 -2.58
C VAL A 128 11.70 1.65 -1.47
N THR A 129 12.13 0.84 -0.51
CA THR A 129 13.04 1.25 0.57
C THR A 129 14.29 1.99 0.04
N LYS A 130 14.82 1.59 -1.12
CA LYS A 130 15.94 2.27 -1.80
C LYS A 130 15.72 3.77 -2.08
N TYR A 131 14.48 4.23 -2.22
CA TYR A 131 14.15 5.65 -2.42
C TYR A 131 14.11 6.45 -1.11
N TYR A 132 14.40 5.82 0.03
CA TYR A 132 14.33 6.39 1.36
C TYR A 132 15.59 6.15 2.22
N ASP A 133 16.47 5.23 1.84
CA ASP A 133 17.70 4.87 2.59
C ASP A 133 18.86 5.88 2.43
N GLY A 134 18.62 7.05 1.81
CA GLY A 134 19.65 8.08 1.63
C GLY A 134 20.64 7.83 0.48
N SER A 135 20.55 6.68 -0.19
CA SER A 135 21.27 6.42 -1.45
C SER A 135 20.54 7.07 -2.62
N GLN A 136 20.66 8.38 -2.79
CA GLN A 136 20.39 8.95 -4.13
C GLN A 136 21.52 8.47 -5.06
N PRO A 137 21.24 7.91 -6.25
CA PRO A 137 22.29 7.75 -7.26
C PRO A 137 22.88 9.13 -7.53
N SER A 138 24.21 9.22 -7.43
CA SER A 138 24.94 10.44 -7.73
C SER A 138 24.78 10.75 -9.22
N ILE A 139 24.71 12.03 -9.58
CA ILE A 139 24.79 12.46 -10.99
C ILE A 139 26.14 12.02 -11.61
N ASP A 140 27.13 11.70 -10.77
CA ASP A 140 28.44 11.20 -11.19
C ASP A 140 28.46 9.70 -11.59
N ASP A 141 27.34 8.98 -11.45
CA ASP A 141 27.22 7.58 -11.89
C ASP A 141 26.73 7.44 -13.36
N PHE A 142 26.76 8.52 -14.15
CA PHE A 142 26.48 8.54 -15.59
C PHE A 142 27.59 9.19 -16.41
#